data_AF-A0A2V6TP98-F1
#
_entry.id   AF-A0A2V6TP98-F1
#
_cell.length_a   1.000
_cell.length_b   1.000
_cell.length_c   1.000
_cell.angle_alpha   90.00
_cell.angle_beta   90.00
_cell.angle_gamma   90.00
#
_symmetry.space_group_name_H-M   'P 1'
#
loop_
_entity.id
_entity.type
_entity.pdbx_description
1 polymer ?
#
loop_
_entity_poly.entity_id
_entity_poly.type
_entity_poly.pdbx_seq_one_letter_code
_entity_poly.pdbx_strand_id
1 'polypeptide(L)'
;MATYVLVHGAYQGGWIWKPVAERLRAAGHRVYAPTLDGCAERHEQVRRGITVTTHAQEIARLLFFEDLHDVVLVGTSSGGMVICKAAELAADRLARLVFVDALALLPGECVGDIVNRPAANEVTEITTAPTRKDVEGRMFADLEPATRAWALARYTPHPIAALEAPMEPTSFWEGAWKATVIRCKQARNPPESHQRRTAERLKASYAEMDTGHYPMLSEPEELVRLLA
;
A
#
# COMPACT_ATOMS: atom_id res chain seq x y z
N MET A 1 21.89 -3.21 -8.89
CA MET A 1 21.08 -1.98 -8.81
C MET A 1 19.67 -2.31 -9.29
N ALA A 2 18.64 -1.82 -8.60
CA ALA A 2 17.22 -2.06 -8.96
C ALA A 2 16.43 -0.76 -8.78
N THR A 3 15.25 -0.68 -9.38
CA THR A 3 14.34 0.47 -9.27
C THR A 3 13.10 0.05 -8.48
N TYR A 4 12.80 0.77 -7.40
CA TYR A 4 11.64 0.54 -6.56
C TYR A 4 10.64 1.69 -6.68
N VAL A 5 9.36 1.35 -6.81
CA VAL A 5 8.24 2.30 -6.62
C VAL A 5 7.41 1.79 -5.44
N LEU A 6 7.35 2.57 -4.38
CA LEU A 6 6.74 2.21 -3.10
C LEU A 6 5.41 2.95 -2.92
N VAL A 7 4.30 2.23 -2.98
CA VAL A 7 2.93 2.76 -2.94
C VAL A 7 2.36 2.57 -1.54
N HIS A 8 1.97 3.69 -0.92
CA HIS A 8 1.44 3.71 0.44
C HIS A 8 -0.02 3.22 0.50
N GLY A 9 -0.46 2.89 1.72
CA GLY A 9 -1.84 2.51 2.00
C GLY A 9 -2.72 3.68 2.45
N ALA A 10 -3.93 3.34 2.93
CA ALA A 10 -4.92 4.28 3.40
C ALA A 10 -4.38 5.15 4.54
N TYR A 11 -4.79 6.43 4.51
CA TYR A 11 -4.47 7.45 5.51
C TYR A 11 -2.99 7.83 5.65
N GLN A 12 -2.13 7.31 4.78
CA GLN A 12 -0.71 7.59 4.74
C GLN A 12 -0.36 8.44 3.50
N GLY A 13 0.93 8.73 3.33
CA GLY A 13 1.55 9.26 2.11
C GLY A 13 2.88 8.55 1.84
N GLY A 14 3.64 9.03 0.87
CA GLY A 14 4.97 8.50 0.55
C GLY A 14 5.94 8.52 1.75
N TRP A 15 5.68 9.40 2.72
CA TRP A 15 6.43 9.51 3.98
C TRP A 15 6.51 8.19 4.77
N ILE A 16 5.52 7.30 4.67
CA ILE A 16 5.52 6.01 5.41
C ILE A 16 6.72 5.15 5.02
N TRP A 17 7.17 5.28 3.78
CA TRP A 17 8.29 4.51 3.23
C TRP A 17 9.64 5.13 3.50
N LYS A 18 9.72 6.29 4.17
CA LYS A 18 10.98 7.02 4.37
C LYS A 18 12.12 6.13 4.91
N PRO A 19 11.95 5.35 5.99
CA PRO A 19 13.04 4.52 6.53
C PRO A 19 13.54 3.44 5.56
N VAL A 20 12.63 2.83 4.79
CA VAL A 20 12.92 1.81 3.78
C VAL A 20 13.59 2.42 2.56
N ALA A 21 13.06 3.54 2.07
CA ALA A 21 13.59 4.23 0.90
C ALA A 21 15.02 4.74 1.13
N GLU A 22 15.31 5.28 2.32
CA GLU A 22 16.67 5.68 2.69
C GLU A 22 17.65 4.50 2.68
N ARG A 23 17.25 3.35 3.21
CA ARG A 23 18.06 2.12 3.24
C ARG A 23 18.30 1.53 1.85
N LEU A 24 17.26 1.45 1.03
CA LEU A 24 17.38 0.98 -0.35
C LEU A 24 18.28 1.92 -1.19
N ARG A 25 18.16 3.24 -1.01
CA ARG A 25 19.06 4.21 -1.67
C ARG A 25 20.50 4.06 -1.19
N ALA A 26 20.72 3.87 0.12
CA ALA A 26 22.05 3.62 0.67
C ALA A 26 22.69 2.32 0.13
N ALA A 27 21.87 1.32 -0.21
CA ALA A 27 22.29 0.10 -0.90
C ALA A 27 22.50 0.26 -2.42
N GLY A 28 22.35 1.48 -2.96
CA GLY A 28 22.60 1.79 -4.37
C GLY A 28 21.41 1.55 -5.30
N HIS A 29 20.20 1.41 -4.78
CA HIS A 29 18.98 1.30 -5.61
C HIS A 29 18.36 2.68 -5.93
N ARG A 30 17.61 2.76 -7.03
CA ARG A 30 16.73 3.89 -7.32
C ARG A 30 15.40 3.66 -6.60
N VAL A 31 14.88 4.67 -5.92
CA VAL A 31 13.64 4.53 -5.13
C VAL A 31 12.75 5.74 -5.27
N TYR A 32 11.50 5.49 -5.64
CA TYR A 32 10.40 6.44 -5.68
C TYR A 32 9.35 6.02 -4.66
N ALA A 33 8.86 6.98 -3.88
CA ALA A 33 7.80 6.77 -2.90
C ALA A 33 6.78 7.91 -3.04
N PRO A 34 5.99 7.92 -4.14
CA PRO A 34 5.06 9.01 -4.40
C PRO A 34 3.91 9.02 -3.38
N THR A 35 3.39 10.21 -3.12
CA THR A 35 2.12 10.39 -2.42
C THR A 35 0.99 10.44 -3.45
N LEU A 36 0.00 9.55 -3.26
CA LEU A 36 -1.18 9.44 -4.12
C LEU A 36 -2.10 10.68 -3.99
N ASP A 37 -2.86 10.98 -5.03
CA ASP A 37 -3.78 12.13 -5.07
C ASP A 37 -4.72 12.17 -3.85
N GLY A 38 -4.92 13.35 -3.28
CA GLY A 38 -5.77 13.55 -2.11
C GLY A 38 -5.25 12.96 -0.79
N CYS A 39 -3.98 12.57 -0.70
CA CYS A 39 -3.37 11.99 0.51
C CYS A 39 -2.22 12.85 1.07
N ALA A 40 -1.95 12.78 2.38
CA ALA A 40 -0.81 13.42 3.06
C ALA A 40 -0.57 14.88 2.64
N GLU A 41 0.60 15.25 2.11
CA GLU A 41 0.89 16.62 1.67
C GLU A 41 -0.04 17.13 0.55
N ARG A 42 -0.83 16.24 -0.06
CA ARG A 42 -1.84 16.52 -1.07
C ARG A 42 -3.28 16.41 -0.54
N HIS A 43 -3.49 16.24 0.77
CA HIS A 43 -4.82 16.00 1.34
C HIS A 43 -5.82 17.14 1.06
N GLU A 44 -5.35 18.39 0.99
CA GLU A 44 -6.17 19.56 0.63
C GLU A 44 -6.68 19.52 -0.83
N GLN A 45 -6.17 18.63 -1.67
CA GLN A 45 -6.58 18.46 -3.07
C GLN A 45 -7.69 17.41 -3.24
N VAL A 46 -8.18 16.83 -2.14
CA VAL A 46 -9.20 15.79 -2.19
C VAL A 46 -10.49 16.31 -2.80
N ARG A 47 -11.06 15.51 -3.71
CA ARG A 47 -12.26 15.84 -4.49
C ARG A 47 -12.95 14.56 -4.94
N ARG A 48 -14.20 14.68 -5.39
CA ARG A 48 -14.92 13.57 -6.02
C ARG A 48 -14.16 13.06 -7.25
N GLY A 49 -14.24 11.76 -7.50
CA GLY A 49 -13.60 11.12 -8.66
C GLY A 49 -12.18 10.59 -8.41
N ILE A 50 -11.62 10.76 -7.22
CA ILE A 50 -10.39 10.05 -6.83
C ILE A 50 -10.76 8.60 -6.47
N THR A 51 -10.35 7.66 -7.31
CA THR A 51 -10.56 6.21 -7.17
C THR A 51 -9.23 5.44 -7.23
N VAL A 52 -9.28 4.14 -6.92
CA VAL A 52 -8.14 3.21 -7.10
C VAL A 52 -7.57 3.29 -8.51
N THR A 53 -8.43 3.32 -9.54
CA THR A 53 -8.00 3.42 -10.93
C THR A 53 -7.29 4.74 -11.22
N THR A 54 -7.77 5.87 -10.68
CA THR A 54 -7.07 7.16 -10.88
C THR A 54 -5.73 7.22 -10.16
N HIS A 55 -5.61 6.63 -8.95
CA HIS A 55 -4.33 6.46 -8.26
C HIS A 55 -3.38 5.56 -9.06
N ALA A 56 -3.89 4.48 -9.64
CA ALA A 56 -3.09 3.58 -10.48
C ALA A 56 -2.61 4.25 -11.77
N GLN A 57 -3.43 5.12 -12.36
CA GLN A 57 -3.03 5.96 -13.49
C GLN A 57 -1.91 6.94 -13.12
N GLU A 58 -1.91 7.52 -11.91
CA GLU A 58 -0.78 8.33 -11.43
C GLU A 58 0.51 7.51 -11.34
N ILE A 59 0.45 6.27 -10.84
CA ILE A 59 1.62 5.37 -10.80
C ILE A 59 2.08 5.01 -12.21
N ALA A 60 1.19 4.62 -13.11
CA ALA A 60 1.55 4.31 -14.50
C ALA A 60 2.18 5.52 -15.22
N ARG A 61 1.65 6.73 -14.98
CA ARG A 61 2.22 7.98 -15.50
C ARG A 61 3.60 8.26 -14.91
N LEU A 62 3.80 8.04 -13.60
CA LEU A 62 5.12 8.15 -12.99
C LEU A 62 6.12 7.21 -13.68
N LEU A 63 5.75 5.94 -13.89
CA LEU A 63 6.60 4.97 -14.60
C LEU A 63 6.96 5.44 -16.02
N PHE A 64 6.00 6.01 -16.74
CA PHE A 64 6.21 6.52 -18.09
C PHE A 64 7.08 7.78 -18.13
N PHE A 65 6.74 8.82 -17.35
CA PHE A 65 7.41 10.13 -17.42
C PHE A 65 8.82 10.12 -16.83
N GLU A 66 9.08 9.26 -15.85
CA GLU A 66 10.42 9.05 -15.30
C GLU A 66 11.24 8.00 -16.08
N ASP A 67 10.67 7.48 -17.18
CA ASP A 67 11.23 6.43 -18.03
C ASP A 67 11.72 5.20 -17.25
N LEU A 68 10.89 4.74 -16.33
CA LEU A 68 11.21 3.63 -15.44
C LEU A 68 10.86 2.30 -16.12
N HIS A 69 11.80 1.37 -16.02
CA HIS A 69 11.70 -0.01 -16.50
C HIS A 69 12.27 -0.96 -15.44
N ASP A 70 11.99 -2.25 -15.57
CA ASP A 70 12.39 -3.30 -14.63
C ASP A 70 12.03 -2.97 -13.17
N VAL A 71 10.86 -2.35 -12.97
CA VAL A 71 10.47 -1.80 -11.68
C VAL A 71 9.98 -2.91 -10.73
N VAL A 72 10.47 -2.87 -9.50
CA VAL A 72 9.88 -3.58 -8.36
C VAL A 72 8.80 -2.66 -7.78
N LEU A 73 7.54 -2.96 -8.09
CA LEU A 73 6.39 -2.19 -7.64
C LEU A 73 5.86 -2.78 -6.33
N VAL A 74 5.96 -2.01 -5.25
CA VAL A 74 5.66 -2.45 -3.90
C VAL A 74 4.42 -1.71 -3.40
N GLY A 75 3.44 -2.43 -2.88
CA GLY A 75 2.23 -1.86 -2.29
C GLY A 75 2.02 -2.37 -0.88
N THR A 76 1.60 -1.50 0.03
CA THR A 76 1.19 -1.88 1.39
C THR A 76 -0.26 -1.53 1.65
N SER A 77 -0.96 -2.34 2.45
CA SER A 77 -2.39 -2.15 2.75
C SER A 77 -3.21 -1.88 1.47
N SER A 78 -4.09 -0.88 1.43
CA SER A 78 -4.85 -0.49 0.22
C SER A 78 -3.99 -0.10 -0.99
N GLY A 79 -2.71 0.23 -0.80
CA GLY A 79 -1.75 0.41 -1.90
C GLY A 79 -1.61 -0.86 -2.76
N GLY A 80 -1.90 -2.04 -2.19
CA GLY A 80 -2.01 -3.29 -2.93
C GLY A 80 -3.06 -3.23 -4.07
N MET A 81 -4.20 -2.60 -3.83
CA MET A 81 -5.27 -2.43 -4.84
C MET A 81 -4.78 -1.54 -5.98
N VAL A 82 -4.03 -0.49 -5.64
CA VAL A 82 -3.44 0.45 -6.60
C VAL A 82 -2.39 -0.25 -7.47
N ILE A 83 -1.50 -1.07 -6.89
CA ILE A 83 -0.49 -1.77 -7.67
C ILE A 83 -1.09 -2.85 -8.58
N CYS A 84 -2.20 -3.49 -8.20
CA CYS A 84 -2.93 -4.41 -9.09
C CYS A 84 -3.36 -3.68 -10.37
N LYS A 85 -3.98 -2.51 -10.23
CA LYS A 85 -4.43 -1.69 -11.36
C LYS A 85 -3.27 -1.08 -12.14
N ALA A 86 -2.21 -0.62 -11.47
CA ALA A 86 -1.05 -0.06 -12.15
C ALA A 86 -0.31 -1.12 -12.99
N ALA A 87 -0.31 -2.38 -12.55
CA ALA A 87 0.25 -3.49 -13.31
C ALA A 87 -0.47 -3.74 -14.63
N GLU A 88 -1.80 -3.59 -14.68
CA GLU A 88 -2.56 -3.67 -15.94
C GLU A 88 -2.18 -2.55 -16.92
N LEU A 89 -1.90 -1.35 -16.40
CA LEU A 89 -1.67 -0.15 -17.19
C LEU A 89 -0.21 -0.02 -17.71
N ALA A 90 0.73 -0.73 -17.09
CA ALA A 90 2.16 -0.56 -17.34
C ALA A 90 2.95 -1.88 -17.20
N ALA A 91 2.35 -3.01 -17.57
CA ALA A 91 2.91 -4.35 -17.38
C ALA A 91 4.34 -4.50 -17.95
N ASP A 92 4.60 -3.87 -19.10
CA ASP A 92 5.88 -3.88 -19.82
C ASP A 92 7.02 -3.17 -19.06
N ARG A 93 6.71 -2.43 -18.00
CA ARG A 93 7.69 -1.70 -17.19
C ARG A 93 8.03 -2.38 -15.87
N LEU A 94 7.36 -3.49 -15.54
CA LEU A 94 7.46 -4.12 -14.22
C LEU A 94 8.30 -5.39 -14.26
N ALA A 95 9.27 -5.49 -13.34
CA ALA A 95 10.03 -6.72 -13.11
C ALA A 95 9.38 -7.62 -12.05
N ARG A 96 8.75 -7.03 -11.02
CA ARG A 96 8.16 -7.76 -9.88
C ARG A 96 7.12 -6.91 -9.15
N LEU A 97 6.07 -7.57 -8.67
CA LEU A 97 5.10 -7.01 -7.71
C LEU A 97 5.41 -7.49 -6.29
N VAL A 98 5.32 -6.61 -5.30
CA VAL A 98 5.45 -6.99 -3.90
C VAL A 98 4.30 -6.45 -3.07
N PHE A 99 3.58 -7.33 -2.40
CA PHE A 99 2.46 -7.02 -1.51
C PHE A 99 2.95 -7.11 -0.06
N VAL A 100 3.11 -5.96 0.60
CA VAL A 100 3.56 -5.88 2.00
C VAL A 100 2.34 -5.68 2.89
N ASP A 101 1.86 -6.78 3.45
CA ASP A 101 0.65 -6.86 4.27
C ASP A 101 -0.53 -6.16 3.59
N ALA A 102 -0.68 -6.41 2.30
CA ALA A 102 -1.49 -5.58 1.42
C ALA A 102 -2.85 -6.18 1.06
N LEU A 103 -3.74 -5.32 0.58
CA LEU A 103 -5.05 -5.68 0.05
C LEU A 103 -4.92 -5.94 -1.45
N ALA A 104 -5.42 -7.08 -1.90
CA ALA A 104 -5.48 -7.48 -3.30
C ALA A 104 -6.88 -8.06 -3.52
N LEU A 105 -7.81 -7.18 -3.86
CA LEU A 105 -9.23 -7.51 -3.96
C LEU A 105 -9.54 -8.17 -5.30
N LEU A 106 -10.49 -9.10 -5.27
CA LEU A 106 -11.15 -9.61 -6.46
C LEU A 106 -12.17 -8.56 -6.97
N PRO A 107 -12.53 -8.59 -8.27
CA PRO A 107 -13.59 -7.72 -8.79
C PRO A 107 -14.86 -7.76 -7.94
N GLY A 108 -15.38 -6.58 -7.59
CA GLY A 108 -16.60 -6.42 -6.79
C GLY A 108 -16.43 -6.55 -5.28
N GLU A 109 -15.30 -7.04 -4.76
CA GLU A 109 -15.04 -7.02 -3.32
C GLU A 109 -14.82 -5.59 -2.82
N CYS A 110 -15.20 -5.34 -1.56
CA CYS A 110 -14.96 -4.09 -0.85
C CYS A 110 -13.91 -4.31 0.24
N VAL A 111 -13.26 -3.23 0.70
CA VAL A 111 -12.32 -3.32 1.83
C VAL A 111 -13.00 -3.84 3.10
N GLY A 112 -14.29 -3.49 3.31
CA GLY A 112 -15.09 -3.98 4.42
C GLY A 112 -15.33 -5.49 4.43
N ASP A 113 -15.20 -6.18 3.28
CA ASP A 113 -15.36 -7.64 3.21
C ASP A 113 -14.12 -8.37 3.76
N ILE A 114 -12.97 -7.69 3.79
CA ILE A 114 -11.67 -8.25 4.15
C ILE A 114 -11.18 -7.72 5.51
N VAL A 115 -11.40 -6.44 5.78
CA VAL A 115 -10.85 -5.73 6.94
C VAL A 115 -11.92 -5.56 8.00
N ASN A 116 -11.67 -6.11 9.19
CA ASN A 116 -12.55 -5.91 10.34
C ASN A 116 -12.25 -4.57 11.02
N ARG A 117 -13.21 -3.64 10.96
CA ARG A 117 -13.14 -2.32 11.60
C ARG A 117 -14.07 -2.29 12.82
N PRO A 118 -13.53 -2.37 14.06
CA PRO A 118 -14.36 -2.43 15.26
C PRO A 118 -15.01 -1.09 15.62
N ALA A 119 -14.48 0.02 15.08
CA ALA A 119 -15.02 1.37 15.23
C ALA A 119 -15.37 1.93 13.85
N ALA A 120 -16.43 2.73 13.79
CA ALA A 120 -16.79 3.46 12.59
C ALA A 120 -15.76 4.56 12.31
N ASN A 121 -15.49 4.77 11.01
CA ASN A 121 -14.72 5.92 10.56
C ASN A 121 -15.56 7.21 10.63
N GLU A 122 -14.87 8.33 10.78
CA GLU A 122 -15.38 9.65 10.45
C GLU A 122 -15.45 9.77 8.94
N VAL A 123 -16.65 9.99 8.42
CA VAL A 123 -16.95 10.00 6.97
C VAL A 123 -17.52 11.35 6.57
N THR A 124 -16.98 11.91 5.50
CA THR A 124 -17.54 13.07 4.79
C THR A 124 -18.03 12.64 3.40
N GLU A 125 -18.48 13.60 2.58
CA GLU A 125 -18.84 13.30 1.19
C GLU A 125 -17.68 12.78 0.33
N ILE A 126 -16.43 13.12 0.69
CA ILE A 126 -15.25 12.86 -0.15
C ILE A 126 -14.11 12.14 0.58
N THR A 127 -14.17 12.04 1.92
CA THR A 127 -13.13 11.40 2.73
C THR A 127 -13.69 10.42 3.75
N THR A 128 -12.85 9.47 4.14
CA THR A 128 -13.07 8.51 5.24
C THR A 128 -11.79 8.44 6.07
N ALA A 129 -11.92 8.38 7.39
CA ALA A 129 -10.78 8.30 8.30
C ALA A 129 -11.20 7.72 9.66
N PRO A 130 -10.47 6.79 10.28
CA PRO A 130 -10.65 6.52 11.71
C PRO A 130 -10.37 7.79 12.54
N THR A 131 -10.97 7.87 13.73
CA THR A 131 -10.67 8.96 14.66
C THR A 131 -9.18 8.94 15.02
N ARG A 132 -8.60 10.10 15.33
CA ARG A 132 -7.19 10.19 15.77
C ARG A 132 -6.88 9.26 16.95
N LYS A 133 -7.81 9.11 17.89
CA LYS A 133 -7.70 8.20 19.04
C LYS A 133 -7.64 6.72 18.60
N ASP A 134 -8.45 6.33 17.63
CA ASP A 134 -8.44 4.97 17.08
C ASP A 134 -7.15 4.71 16.29
N VAL A 135 -6.64 5.70 15.54
CA VAL A 135 -5.33 5.58 14.86
C VAL A 135 -4.22 5.33 15.89
N GLU A 136 -4.14 6.14 16.93
CA GLU A 136 -3.09 6.04 17.96
C GLU A 136 -3.19 4.75 18.78
N GLY A 137 -4.42 4.38 19.18
CA GLY A 137 -4.68 3.28 20.10
C GLY A 137 -4.86 1.91 19.45
N ARG A 138 -5.13 1.85 18.14
CA ARG A 138 -5.35 0.60 17.40
C ARG A 138 -4.40 0.45 16.22
N MET A 139 -4.33 1.44 15.33
CA MET A 139 -3.54 1.29 14.10
C MET A 139 -2.04 1.34 14.38
N PHE A 140 -1.58 2.32 15.15
CA PHE A 140 -0.16 2.49 15.49
C PHE A 140 0.19 1.98 16.89
N ALA A 141 -0.65 1.09 17.44
CA ALA A 141 -0.54 0.61 18.82
C ALA A 141 0.72 -0.23 19.09
N ASP A 142 1.28 -0.81 18.04
CA ASP A 142 2.48 -1.64 18.01
C ASP A 142 3.77 -0.83 17.74
N LEU A 143 3.65 0.43 17.31
CA LEU A 143 4.81 1.29 17.05
C LEU A 143 5.39 1.86 18.33
N GLU A 144 6.72 1.94 18.39
CA GLU A 144 7.46 2.65 19.44
C GLU A 144 6.95 4.08 19.63
N PRO A 145 6.91 4.63 20.86
CA PRO A 145 6.22 5.89 21.15
C PRO A 145 6.64 7.07 20.27
N ALA A 146 7.94 7.22 19.99
CA ALA A 146 8.43 8.29 19.12
C ALA A 146 7.98 8.11 17.66
N THR A 147 8.06 6.89 17.13
CA THR A 147 7.61 6.54 15.78
C THR A 147 6.11 6.69 15.64
N ARG A 148 5.35 6.27 16.66
CA ARG A 148 3.90 6.44 16.75
C ARG A 148 3.50 7.91 16.69
N ALA A 149 4.10 8.75 17.53
CA ALA A 149 3.85 10.19 17.53
C ALA A 149 4.19 10.84 16.18
N TRP A 150 5.31 10.41 15.58
CA TRP A 150 5.75 10.88 14.27
C TRP A 150 4.78 10.49 13.14
N ALA A 151 4.26 9.26 13.14
CA ALA A 151 3.28 8.79 12.17
C ALA A 151 1.91 9.45 12.38
N LEU A 152 1.46 9.56 13.63
CA LEU A 152 0.19 10.21 13.99
C LEU A 152 0.16 11.70 13.60
N ALA A 153 1.31 12.38 13.60
CA ALA A 153 1.43 13.76 13.12
C ALA A 153 1.28 13.91 11.59
N ARG A 154 1.36 12.81 10.83
CA ARG A 154 1.31 12.80 9.35
C ARG A 154 0.09 12.07 8.79
N TYR A 155 -0.71 11.48 9.65
CA TYR A 155 -1.98 10.86 9.33
C TYR A 155 -2.96 11.89 8.73
N THR A 156 -3.61 11.54 7.62
CA THR A 156 -4.67 12.35 6.99
C THR A 156 -5.86 11.48 6.60
N PRO A 157 -7.08 12.05 6.49
CA PRO A 157 -8.21 11.36 5.84
C PRO A 157 -7.85 10.87 4.43
N HIS A 158 -8.51 9.80 3.98
CA HIS A 158 -8.28 9.20 2.66
C HIS A 158 -9.47 9.44 1.73
N PRO A 159 -9.27 9.60 0.41
CA PRO A 159 -10.37 9.73 -0.54
C PRO A 159 -11.32 8.52 -0.46
N ILE A 160 -12.60 8.78 -0.19
CA ILE A 160 -13.55 7.71 0.16
C ILE A 160 -13.78 6.72 -0.98
N ALA A 161 -13.89 7.20 -2.22
CA ALA A 161 -14.11 6.35 -3.39
C ALA A 161 -12.87 5.51 -3.74
N ALA A 162 -11.67 5.90 -3.30
CA ALA A 162 -10.46 5.10 -3.47
C ALA A 162 -10.32 3.98 -2.42
N LEU A 163 -11.11 4.02 -1.34
CA LEU A 163 -11.03 3.04 -0.26
C LEU A 163 -12.28 2.17 -0.10
N GLU A 164 -13.47 2.78 -0.16
CA GLU A 164 -14.72 2.09 0.20
C GLU A 164 -15.50 1.57 -1.01
N ALA A 165 -15.19 2.04 -2.22
CA ALA A 165 -15.85 1.55 -3.42
C ALA A 165 -15.49 0.07 -3.68
N PRO A 166 -16.42 -0.73 -4.22
CA PRO A 166 -16.09 -2.06 -4.72
C PRO A 166 -14.95 -2.00 -5.73
N MET A 167 -14.07 -3.00 -5.70
CA MET A 167 -12.97 -3.11 -6.65
C MET A 167 -13.52 -3.19 -8.07
N GLU A 168 -13.10 -2.24 -8.91
CA GLU A 168 -13.52 -2.15 -10.31
C GLU A 168 -13.13 -3.43 -11.09
N PRO A 169 -13.85 -3.80 -12.17
CA PRO A 169 -13.47 -4.92 -13.04
C PRO A 169 -12.00 -4.86 -13.43
N THR A 170 -11.29 -5.98 -13.32
CA THR A 170 -9.83 -6.05 -13.47
C THR A 170 -9.43 -7.38 -14.11
N SER A 171 -8.54 -7.32 -15.11
CA SER A 171 -7.84 -8.44 -15.73
C SER A 171 -6.53 -8.79 -14.98
N PHE A 172 -6.19 -8.08 -13.91
CA PHE A 172 -4.98 -8.30 -13.10
C PHE A 172 -4.79 -9.78 -12.75
N TRP A 173 -5.86 -10.45 -12.31
CA TRP A 173 -5.82 -11.85 -11.90
C TRP A 173 -5.64 -12.86 -13.05
N GLU A 174 -5.74 -12.41 -14.30
CA GLU A 174 -5.46 -13.19 -15.51
C GLU A 174 -3.99 -13.08 -15.94
N GLY A 175 -3.28 -12.07 -15.42
CA GLY A 175 -1.87 -11.81 -15.73
C GLY A 175 -0.93 -12.78 -15.03
N ALA A 176 0.18 -13.09 -15.70
CA ALA A 176 1.29 -13.86 -15.14
C ALA A 176 2.33 -12.92 -14.53
N TRP A 177 2.28 -12.73 -13.21
CA TRP A 177 3.15 -11.80 -12.51
C TRP A 177 4.24 -12.54 -11.73
N LYS A 178 5.47 -12.04 -11.78
CA LYS A 178 6.45 -12.34 -10.73
C LYS A 178 6.04 -11.57 -9.49
N ALA A 179 5.55 -12.26 -8.47
CA ALA A 179 5.00 -11.63 -7.27
C ALA A 179 5.61 -12.18 -5.97
N THR A 180 5.62 -11.34 -4.95
CA THR A 180 5.94 -11.73 -3.57
C THR A 180 4.87 -11.17 -2.64
N VAL A 181 4.37 -11.98 -1.72
CA VAL A 181 3.49 -11.57 -0.63
C VAL A 181 4.26 -11.66 0.67
N ILE A 182 4.33 -10.56 1.41
CA ILE A 182 4.98 -10.45 2.71
C ILE A 182 3.88 -10.19 3.74
N ARG A 183 3.57 -11.18 4.58
CA ARG A 183 2.57 -11.04 5.65
C ARG A 183 3.23 -10.55 6.94
N CYS A 184 2.54 -9.68 7.67
CA CYS A 184 2.92 -9.32 9.04
C CYS A 184 2.10 -10.15 10.04
N LYS A 185 2.75 -11.04 10.81
CA LYS A 185 2.05 -12.05 11.63
C LYS A 185 1.21 -11.45 12.77
N GLN A 186 1.62 -10.30 13.30
CA GLN A 186 0.92 -9.64 14.42
C GLN A 186 -0.17 -8.67 13.92
N ALA A 187 -0.23 -8.43 12.60
CA ALA A 187 -1.27 -7.60 12.02
C ALA A 187 -2.60 -8.36 12.02
N ARG A 188 -3.65 -7.71 12.55
CA ARG A 188 -5.02 -8.24 12.50
C ARG A 188 -5.63 -8.13 11.10
N ASN A 189 -5.28 -7.07 10.37
CA ASN A 189 -5.81 -6.75 9.06
C ASN A 189 -4.65 -6.38 8.12
N PRO A 190 -4.69 -6.81 6.84
CA PRO A 190 -5.58 -7.84 6.30
C PRO A 190 -5.30 -9.21 6.94
N PRO A 191 -6.30 -10.09 7.07
CA PRO A 191 -6.13 -11.38 7.74
C PRO A 191 -5.24 -12.33 6.94
N GLU A 192 -4.68 -13.34 7.61
CA GLU A 192 -3.83 -14.37 6.96
C GLU A 192 -4.52 -15.02 5.77
N SER A 193 -5.81 -15.34 5.89
CA SER A 193 -6.59 -15.95 4.80
C SER A 193 -6.56 -15.11 3.52
N HIS A 194 -6.57 -13.79 3.64
CA HIS A 194 -6.45 -12.87 2.51
C HIS A 194 -5.04 -12.88 1.90
N GLN A 195 -4.00 -12.86 2.74
CA GLN A 195 -2.61 -12.91 2.28
C GLN A 195 -2.31 -14.24 1.56
N ARG A 196 -2.76 -15.37 2.13
CA ARG A 196 -2.64 -16.71 1.55
C ARG A 196 -3.36 -16.80 0.20
N ARG A 197 -4.63 -16.37 0.15
CA ARG A 197 -5.41 -16.32 -1.09
C ARG A 197 -4.70 -15.55 -2.19
N THR A 198 -4.14 -14.40 -1.85
CA THR A 198 -3.40 -13.55 -2.80
C THR A 198 -2.18 -14.29 -3.35
N ALA A 199 -1.39 -14.91 -2.47
CA ALA A 199 -0.20 -15.65 -2.86
C ALA A 199 -0.52 -16.87 -3.72
N GLU A 200 -1.55 -17.64 -3.37
CA GLU A 200 -1.99 -18.82 -4.11
C GLU A 200 -2.47 -18.45 -5.52
N ARG A 201 -3.33 -17.44 -5.63
CA ARG A 201 -3.87 -16.96 -6.92
C ARG A 201 -2.76 -16.47 -7.84
N LEU A 202 -1.77 -15.76 -7.31
CA LEU A 202 -0.63 -15.24 -8.07
C LEU A 202 0.50 -16.24 -8.26
N LYS A 203 0.44 -17.41 -7.61
CA LYS A 203 1.57 -18.34 -7.47
C LYS A 203 2.83 -17.60 -6.97
N ALA A 204 2.63 -16.66 -6.06
CA ALA A 204 3.67 -15.77 -5.55
C ALA A 204 4.58 -16.48 -4.55
N SER A 205 5.81 -15.98 -4.42
CA SER A 205 6.62 -16.28 -3.24
C SER A 205 5.93 -15.70 -2.00
N TYR A 206 6.05 -16.39 -0.86
CA TYR A 206 5.41 -15.99 0.38
C TYR A 206 6.44 -15.88 1.50
N ALA A 207 6.48 -14.73 2.16
CA ALA A 207 7.34 -14.46 3.31
C ALA A 207 6.51 -13.92 4.47
N GLU A 208 7.05 -14.03 5.68
CA GLU A 208 6.40 -13.55 6.89
C GLU A 208 7.38 -12.72 7.72
N MET A 209 6.86 -11.69 8.39
CA MET A 209 7.58 -10.86 9.35
C MET A 209 6.86 -10.91 10.70
N ASP A 210 7.63 -10.93 11.79
CA ASP A 210 7.07 -10.93 13.15
C ASP A 210 6.83 -9.51 13.68
N THR A 211 5.94 -8.79 13.00
CA THR A 211 5.59 -7.41 13.32
C THR A 211 4.12 -7.16 13.01
N GLY A 212 3.61 -5.99 13.40
CA GLY A 212 2.27 -5.56 13.03
C GLY A 212 2.23 -4.88 11.66
N HIS A 213 1.21 -4.08 11.40
CA HIS A 213 0.83 -3.71 10.02
C HIS A 213 1.82 -2.74 9.33
N TYR A 214 2.78 -2.16 10.06
CA TYR A 214 3.67 -1.13 9.54
C TYR A 214 5.16 -1.53 9.59
N PRO A 215 5.55 -2.65 8.92
CA PRO A 215 6.94 -3.14 8.92
C PRO A 215 7.93 -2.12 8.36
N MET A 216 7.48 -1.20 7.49
CA MET A 216 8.31 -0.12 6.96
C MET A 216 8.72 0.92 8.00
N LEU A 217 8.05 0.95 9.15
CA LEU A 217 8.38 1.81 10.29
C LEU A 217 9.00 1.03 11.45
N SER A 218 8.43 -0.14 11.80
CA SER A 218 8.90 -0.96 12.93
C SER A 218 10.17 -1.74 12.58
N GLU A 219 10.17 -2.41 11.43
CA GLU A 219 11.23 -3.36 11.03
C GLU A 219 11.82 -3.03 9.64
N PRO A 220 12.26 -1.78 9.38
CA PRO A 220 12.63 -1.34 8.03
C PRO A 220 13.84 -2.08 7.47
N GLU A 221 14.75 -2.57 8.32
CA GLU A 221 15.92 -3.32 7.85
C GLU A 221 15.54 -4.73 7.38
N GLU A 222 14.67 -5.42 8.12
CA GLU A 222 14.18 -6.73 7.73
C GLU A 222 13.35 -6.64 6.45
N LEU A 223 12.47 -5.64 6.35
CA LEU A 223 11.68 -5.44 5.14
C LEU A 223 12.57 -5.20 3.92
N VAL A 224 13.64 -4.40 4.04
CA VAL A 224 14.59 -4.18 2.94
C VAL A 224 15.24 -5.48 2.46
N ARG A 225 15.59 -6.40 3.37
CA ARG A 225 16.15 -7.71 2.99
C ARG A 225 15.18 -8.54 2.17
N LEU A 226 13.87 -8.46 2.46
CA LEU A 226 12.83 -9.16 1.71
C LEU A 226 12.48 -8.49 0.38
N LEU A 227 12.73 -7.17 0.26
CA LEU A 227 12.53 -6.41 -0.98
C LEU A 227 13.71 -6.49 -1.97
N ALA A 228 14.92 -6.82 -1.50
CA ALA A 228 16.08 -7.09 -2.35
C ALA A 228 15.86 -8.33 -3.24
#